data_AF-A0A7S4NDS0-F1
#
_entry.id   AF-A0A7S4NDS0-F1
#
_cell.length_a   1.000
_cell.length_b   1.000
_cell.length_c   1.000
_cell.angle_alpha   90.00
_cell.angle_beta   90.00
_cell.angle_gamma   90.00
#
_symmetry.space_group_name_H-M   'P 1'
#
loop_
_entity.id
_entity.type
_entity.pdbx_description
1 polymer ?
#
loop_
_entity_poly.entity_id
_entity_poly.type
_entity_poly.pdbx_seq_one_letter_code
_entity_poly.pdbx_strand_id
1 'polypeptide(L)'
;QNCRGTMVSIQHGAKRPLAARTSFAITIAVFIATACLFTVFRSCELDSNAVSSYLETTSAPDEAASSSVSGSTKNAALESERRVEAGSASSALSASSFVQRDFYSLAKRTGTDKVQGTTNLPECRESGGTGKKCSYPGRDNMNCKVFGHFYDSIYQRWLGPMSTDDADPYQFLEIGFYNGKGFEAYTEFLPRAELHSMEISCLPSGPRNEGKWPWGNFAEKHKWYQSLRDKQRLHCGDASSFKFLSSIWTTKMRRPDAPPLKVVIDDGSHEAPHMVASVFFWFPRITPGGFLVVEDIEHQNSAARKFLTEFLPQIQRDVHYCGGEGSEGDSLRFPELHSFLKGVHCEMNVCLFQRNDRAAEEPDEEGSAVPPHALDASKFVAKI
;
A
#
# COMPACT_ATOMS: atom_id res chain seq x y z
N GLN A 1 -10.94 -24.54 60.75
CA GLN A 1 -9.67 -25.06 60.20
C GLN A 1 -8.85 -23.87 59.73
N ASN A 2 -8.01 -23.38 60.64
CA ASN A 2 -7.16 -22.19 60.53
C ASN A 2 -5.83 -22.56 61.20
N CYS A 3 -4.69 -22.16 60.63
CA CYS A 3 -3.37 -21.90 61.23
C CYS A 3 -2.37 -21.75 60.07
N ARG A 4 -1.85 -20.56 59.71
CA ARG A 4 -0.73 -19.82 60.34
C ARG A 4 0.44 -20.70 60.82
N GLY A 5 1.62 -20.44 60.25
CA GLY A 5 2.92 -20.92 60.73
C GLY A 5 4.04 -20.00 60.24
N THR A 6 4.75 -19.41 61.20
CA THR A 6 5.75 -18.35 61.08
C THR A 6 7.18 -18.93 61.09
N MET A 7 8.11 -18.19 60.46
CA MET A 7 9.59 -18.18 60.53
C MET A 7 10.38 -19.27 61.29
N VAL A 8 11.48 -19.72 60.68
CA VAL A 8 12.78 -19.92 61.35
C VAL A 8 13.93 -19.40 60.47
N SER A 9 14.84 -18.68 61.10
CA SER A 9 16.12 -18.16 60.60
C SER A 9 17.27 -19.05 61.10
N ILE A 10 18.29 -19.36 60.27
CA ILE A 10 19.65 -19.72 60.73
C ILE A 10 20.70 -19.09 59.79
N GLN A 11 21.75 -18.57 60.42
CA GLN A 11 22.90 -17.84 59.87
C GLN A 11 24.04 -18.72 59.32
N HIS A 12 24.82 -18.13 58.40
CA HIS A 12 26.30 -18.14 58.23
C HIS A 12 27.09 -19.47 58.14
N GLY A 13 27.90 -19.59 57.08
CA GLY A 13 29.04 -20.51 57.03
C GLY A 13 29.86 -20.36 55.74
N ALA A 14 31.17 -20.17 55.87
CA ALA A 14 32.07 -19.67 54.83
C ALA A 14 32.88 -20.77 54.09
N LYS A 15 33.39 -20.39 52.90
CA LYS A 15 34.68 -20.73 52.26
C LYS A 15 34.99 -22.16 51.75
N ARG A 16 35.19 -22.18 50.41
CA ARG A 16 36.38 -22.66 49.63
C ARG A 16 36.40 -24.10 49.05
N PRO A 17 37.18 -24.32 47.96
CA PRO A 17 36.76 -25.03 46.74
C PRO A 17 37.50 -26.35 46.51
N LEU A 18 37.01 -27.20 45.58
CA LEU A 18 37.85 -28.21 44.94
C LEU A 18 37.32 -28.71 43.57
N ALA A 19 38.22 -28.62 42.58
CA ALA A 19 38.43 -29.48 41.39
C ALA A 19 37.22 -29.91 40.52
N ALA A 20 37.11 -29.44 39.27
CA ALA A 20 37.86 -29.88 38.08
C ALA A 20 37.67 -31.36 37.71
N ARG A 21 36.81 -31.63 36.71
CA ARG A 21 37.01 -32.58 35.59
C ARG A 21 35.69 -32.87 34.84
N THR A 22 35.34 -32.03 33.87
CA THR A 22 34.47 -32.39 32.74
C THR A 22 34.54 -31.30 31.67
N SER A 23 35.64 -31.26 30.93
CA SER A 23 35.77 -30.43 29.73
C SER A 23 36.69 -31.12 28.75
N PHE A 24 36.11 -32.03 27.96
CA PHE A 24 36.71 -32.49 26.72
C PHE A 24 35.68 -32.96 25.69
N ALA A 25 34.45 -33.31 26.11
CA ALA A 25 33.40 -33.75 25.19
C ALA A 25 32.60 -32.60 24.53
N ILE A 26 32.55 -31.40 25.11
CA ILE A 26 31.74 -30.29 24.59
C ILE A 26 32.44 -29.53 23.45
N THR A 27 33.78 -29.54 23.41
CA THR A 27 34.53 -28.78 22.39
C THR A 27 34.46 -29.40 20.99
N ILE A 28 34.28 -30.72 20.88
CA ILE A 28 34.18 -31.40 19.57
C ILE A 28 32.80 -31.20 18.93
N ALA A 29 31.73 -31.15 19.74
CA ALA A 29 30.37 -30.91 19.23
C ALA A 29 30.19 -29.49 18.67
N VAL A 30 30.87 -28.49 19.25
CA VAL A 30 30.81 -27.09 18.76
C VAL A 30 31.62 -26.91 17.46
N PHE A 31 32.72 -27.65 17.27
CA PHE A 31 33.51 -27.56 16.03
C PHE A 31 32.81 -28.17 14.81
N ILE A 32 32.05 -29.26 14.99
CA ILE A 32 31.32 -29.91 13.88
C ILE A 32 30.10 -29.07 13.46
N ALA A 33 29.41 -28.43 14.41
CA ALA A 33 28.28 -27.53 14.09
C ALA A 33 28.71 -26.28 13.32
N THR A 34 29.88 -25.72 13.64
CA THR A 34 30.40 -24.52 12.95
C THR A 34 30.92 -24.85 11.53
N ALA A 35 31.45 -26.06 11.32
CA ALA A 35 31.91 -26.49 9.99
C ALA A 35 30.75 -26.80 9.02
N CYS A 36 29.62 -27.32 9.50
CA CYS A 36 28.43 -27.51 8.66
C CYS A 36 27.76 -26.18 8.26
N LEU A 37 27.83 -25.14 9.10
CA LEU A 37 27.28 -23.83 8.75
C LEU A 37 28.09 -23.10 7.66
N PHE A 38 29.40 -23.34 7.58
CA PHE A 38 30.26 -22.67 6.59
C PHE A 38 30.14 -23.23 5.17
N THR A 39 29.74 -24.49 5.01
CA THR A 39 29.60 -25.12 3.69
C THR A 39 28.29 -24.74 2.99
N VAL A 40 27.25 -24.38 3.74
CA VAL A 40 25.95 -23.97 3.15
C VAL A 40 25.98 -22.52 2.63
N PHE A 41 26.88 -21.67 3.12
CA PHE A 41 26.95 -20.26 2.72
C PHE A 41 27.81 -19.97 1.49
N ARG A 42 28.39 -20.98 0.83
CA ARG A 42 29.32 -20.77 -0.30
C ARG A 42 28.76 -21.02 -1.70
N SER A 43 27.44 -21.21 -1.85
CA SER A 43 26.80 -21.48 -3.16
C SER A 43 25.75 -20.45 -3.59
N CYS A 44 25.91 -19.19 -3.18
CA CYS A 44 25.14 -18.07 -3.74
C CYS A 44 26.07 -16.92 -4.13
N GLU A 45 26.97 -17.16 -5.07
CA GLU A 45 27.49 -16.10 -5.94
C GLU A 45 26.47 -15.94 -7.08
N LEU A 46 25.70 -14.85 -7.02
CA LEU A 46 24.86 -14.39 -8.11
C LEU A 46 25.76 -13.79 -9.20
N ASP A 47 25.82 -14.47 -10.32
CA ASP A 47 26.44 -14.02 -11.56
C ASP A 47 25.72 -12.75 -12.06
N SER A 48 26.42 -11.63 -12.09
CA SER A 48 25.86 -10.28 -12.32
C SER A 48 25.93 -9.82 -13.78
N ASN A 49 25.98 -10.74 -14.75
CA ASN A 49 26.17 -10.43 -16.17
C ASN A 49 25.16 -11.09 -17.13
N ALA A 50 23.88 -11.18 -16.76
CA ALA A 50 22.85 -11.67 -17.68
C ALA A 50 21.51 -10.92 -17.55
N VAL A 51 21.49 -9.62 -17.83
CA VAL A 51 20.26 -8.90 -18.18
C VAL A 51 20.56 -7.91 -19.31
N SER A 52 20.63 -8.43 -20.53
CA SER A 52 20.51 -7.63 -21.75
C SER A 52 20.18 -8.55 -22.92
N SER A 53 18.87 -8.78 -23.14
CA SER A 53 18.21 -9.13 -24.41
C SER A 53 16.99 -10.03 -24.15
N TYR A 54 15.82 -9.44 -23.90
CA TYR A 54 14.54 -10.09 -24.18
C TYR A 54 13.51 -9.01 -24.49
N LEU A 55 13.55 -8.51 -25.72
CA LEU A 55 12.41 -7.91 -26.42
C LEU A 55 12.37 -8.58 -27.80
N GLU A 56 11.86 -9.81 -27.82
CA GLU A 56 11.38 -10.44 -29.04
C GLU A 56 9.88 -10.71 -28.88
N THR A 57 9.15 -10.11 -29.81
CA THR A 57 7.74 -10.30 -30.16
C THR A 57 7.33 -11.76 -30.19
N THR A 58 6.35 -12.13 -29.37
CA THR A 58 5.55 -13.35 -29.55
C THR A 58 4.20 -12.99 -30.14
N SER A 59 4.04 -13.29 -31.43
CA SER A 59 2.74 -13.40 -32.10
C SER A 59 2.01 -14.64 -31.61
N ALA A 60 0.75 -14.48 -31.21
CA ALA A 60 -0.14 -15.57 -30.83
C ALA A 60 -0.45 -16.49 -32.02
N PRO A 61 -0.53 -17.82 -31.83
CA PRO A 61 -1.15 -18.72 -32.79
C PRO A 61 -2.67 -18.76 -32.59
N ASP A 62 -3.39 -18.55 -33.67
CA ASP A 62 -4.81 -18.90 -33.82
C ASP A 62 -4.95 -20.43 -33.81
N GLU A 63 -5.66 -20.99 -32.82
CA GLU A 63 -6.24 -22.33 -32.93
C GLU A 63 -7.77 -22.25 -32.83
N ALA A 64 -8.40 -22.42 -33.98
CA ALA A 64 -9.82 -22.69 -34.12
C ALA A 64 -10.06 -24.20 -33.97
N ALA A 65 -10.82 -24.60 -32.95
CA ALA A 65 -11.36 -25.94 -32.84
C ALA A 65 -12.80 -25.98 -33.38
N SER A 66 -12.98 -26.74 -34.46
CA SER A 66 -14.25 -27.04 -35.10
C SER A 66 -15.10 -27.98 -34.26
N SER A 67 -16.40 -27.71 -34.14
CA SER A 67 -17.38 -28.78 -33.92
C SER A 67 -18.51 -28.65 -34.96
N SER A 68 -18.73 -29.77 -35.62
CA SER A 68 -19.65 -30.01 -36.72
C SER A 68 -21.08 -30.17 -36.25
N VAL A 69 -22.01 -29.36 -36.77
CA VAL A 69 -23.44 -29.69 -36.82
C VAL A 69 -23.95 -29.43 -38.23
N SER A 70 -24.47 -30.51 -38.83
CA SER A 70 -25.07 -30.55 -40.15
C SER A 70 -26.50 -29.96 -40.12
N GLY A 71 -26.80 -29.10 -41.09
CA GLY A 71 -28.13 -28.50 -41.22
C GLY A 71 -28.30 -27.77 -42.55
N SER A 72 -28.63 -28.54 -43.57
CA SER A 72 -29.02 -28.08 -44.92
C SER A 72 -30.17 -27.08 -44.88
N THR A 73 -30.05 -25.91 -45.53
CA THR A 73 -30.91 -25.56 -46.67
C THR A 73 -30.48 -24.26 -47.37
N LYS A 74 -30.40 -24.42 -48.69
CA LYS A 74 -30.35 -23.45 -49.80
C LYS A 74 -30.95 -22.07 -49.52
N ASN A 75 -30.22 -21.02 -49.85
CA ASN A 75 -30.65 -20.04 -50.87
C ASN A 75 -29.46 -19.21 -51.35
N ALA A 76 -29.38 -19.08 -52.67
CA ALA A 76 -28.33 -18.41 -53.42
C ALA A 76 -28.85 -17.10 -54.02
N ALA A 77 -27.89 -16.19 -54.25
CA ALA A 77 -27.84 -15.14 -55.27
C ALA A 77 -28.65 -13.85 -55.08
N LEU A 78 -27.92 -12.73 -54.86
CA LEU A 78 -27.68 -11.63 -55.81
C LEU A 78 -26.71 -10.63 -55.10
N GLU A 79 -25.49 -10.38 -55.59
CA GLU A 79 -25.10 -9.24 -56.48
C GLU A 79 -25.60 -7.87 -55.97
N SER A 80 -24.83 -6.77 -55.88
CA SER A 80 -23.60 -6.38 -56.55
C SER A 80 -23.07 -5.06 -55.95
N GLU A 81 -21.76 -4.87 -56.03
CA GLU A 81 -21.05 -3.61 -56.32
C GLU A 81 -21.39 -2.32 -55.53
N ARG A 82 -20.59 -2.03 -54.50
CA ARG A 82 -20.13 -0.66 -54.21
C ARG A 82 -18.70 -0.66 -53.69
N ARG A 83 -17.77 -0.56 -54.64
CA ARG A 83 -16.34 -0.33 -54.40
C ARG A 83 -16.18 1.16 -54.11
N VAL A 84 -16.22 1.56 -52.84
CA VAL A 84 -15.88 2.92 -52.42
C VAL A 84 -14.37 2.99 -52.26
N GLU A 85 -13.76 3.88 -53.04
CA GLU A 85 -12.34 4.19 -53.03
C GLU A 85 -11.91 4.60 -51.61
N ALA A 86 -11.17 3.72 -50.94
CA ALA A 86 -10.46 4.01 -49.71
C ALA A 86 -9.26 4.92 -50.04
N GLY A 87 -9.54 6.22 -50.14
CA GLY A 87 -8.51 7.26 -50.15
C GLY A 87 -7.70 7.17 -48.86
N SER A 88 -6.45 6.70 -49.00
CA SER A 88 -5.44 6.64 -47.96
C SER A 88 -5.04 8.06 -47.53
N ALA A 89 -5.91 8.70 -46.74
CA ALA A 89 -5.53 9.86 -45.96
C ALA A 89 -4.77 9.35 -44.72
N SER A 90 -3.48 9.05 -44.92
CA SER A 90 -2.49 8.99 -43.85
C SER A 90 -2.38 10.39 -43.24
N SER A 91 -3.40 10.76 -42.47
CA SER A 91 -3.36 11.93 -41.60
C SER A 91 -2.32 11.58 -40.55
N ALA A 92 -1.13 12.16 -40.69
CA ALA A 92 -0.09 12.13 -39.67
C ALA A 92 -0.71 12.70 -38.40
N LEU A 93 -1.28 11.82 -37.57
CA LEU A 93 -1.61 12.10 -36.19
C LEU A 93 -0.30 12.57 -35.59
N SER A 94 -0.18 13.90 -35.48
CA SER A 94 0.91 14.57 -34.78
C SER A 94 1.06 13.81 -33.47
N ALA A 95 2.20 13.15 -33.31
CA ALA A 95 2.57 12.49 -32.07
C ALA A 95 2.68 13.61 -31.02
N SER A 96 1.52 14.01 -30.50
CA SER A 96 1.38 14.82 -29.31
C SER A 96 2.18 14.07 -28.27
N SER A 97 3.37 14.59 -27.96
CA SER A 97 4.26 13.95 -27.00
C SER A 97 3.48 13.87 -25.69
N PHE A 98 3.15 12.65 -25.27
CA PHE A 98 2.57 12.37 -23.98
C PHE A 98 3.63 12.67 -22.92
N VAL A 99 3.77 13.94 -22.56
CA VAL A 99 4.73 14.35 -21.54
C VAL A 99 4.10 14.03 -20.19
N GLN A 100 4.44 12.85 -19.66
CA GLN A 100 4.17 12.55 -18.26
C GLN A 100 4.87 13.61 -17.39
N ARG A 101 4.17 14.08 -16.37
CA ARG A 101 4.75 15.00 -15.39
C ARG A 101 5.77 14.22 -14.54
N ASP A 102 6.70 14.94 -13.93
CA ASP A 102 7.67 14.38 -12.99
C ASP A 102 7.24 14.68 -11.56
N PHE A 103 6.76 13.65 -10.86
CA PHE A 103 6.27 13.78 -9.48
C PHE A 103 7.36 14.28 -8.54
N TYR A 104 8.61 13.82 -8.70
CA TYR A 104 9.71 14.21 -7.81
C TYR A 104 9.95 15.74 -7.85
N SER A 105 10.04 16.31 -9.06
CA SER A 105 10.23 17.75 -9.24
C SER A 105 9.06 18.56 -8.67
N LEU A 106 7.82 18.09 -8.84
CA LEU A 106 6.63 18.74 -8.27
C LEU A 106 6.62 18.68 -6.75
N ALA A 107 6.81 17.49 -6.18
CA ALA A 107 6.81 17.25 -4.75
C ALA A 107 7.87 18.08 -4.03
N LYS A 108 9.07 18.21 -4.62
CA LYS A 108 10.13 19.08 -4.12
C LYS A 108 9.74 20.56 -4.16
N ARG A 109 9.06 21.01 -5.21
CA ARG A 109 8.59 22.40 -5.34
C ARG A 109 7.49 22.74 -4.34
N THR A 110 6.51 21.86 -4.17
CA THR A 110 5.41 22.10 -3.21
C THR A 110 5.89 21.98 -1.78
N GLY A 111 6.96 21.20 -1.55
CA GLY A 111 7.56 20.98 -0.23
C GLY A 111 6.83 19.91 0.57
N THR A 112 6.23 18.92 -0.11
CA THR A 112 5.71 17.72 0.57
C THR A 112 6.87 16.86 1.07
N ASP A 113 6.65 16.23 2.22
CA ASP A 113 7.55 15.30 2.87
C ASP A 113 7.71 13.97 2.12
N LYS A 114 6.80 13.64 1.20
CA LYS A 114 6.82 12.44 0.34
C LYS A 114 8.14 12.20 -0.40
N VAL A 115 8.96 13.24 -0.58
CA VAL A 115 10.30 13.18 -1.21
C VAL A 115 11.41 13.78 -0.33
N GLN A 116 11.15 13.96 0.96
CA GLN A 116 12.08 14.58 1.90
C GLN A 116 13.34 13.73 2.08
N GLY A 117 13.23 12.40 1.99
CA GLY A 117 14.36 11.48 2.07
C GLY A 117 15.43 11.81 1.03
N THR A 118 15.02 12.07 -0.22
CA THR A 118 15.93 12.46 -1.31
C THR A 118 16.57 13.83 -1.04
N THR A 119 15.82 14.77 -0.46
CA THR A 119 16.35 16.09 -0.09
C THR A 119 17.35 16.03 1.06
N ASN A 120 17.15 15.10 2.01
CA ASN A 120 18.03 14.90 3.16
C ASN A 120 19.30 14.10 2.81
N LEU A 121 19.25 13.26 1.76
CA LEU A 121 20.30 12.30 1.44
C LEU A 121 21.71 12.91 1.24
N PRO A 122 21.90 14.08 0.59
CA PRO A 122 23.23 14.69 0.46
C PRO A 122 23.89 14.98 1.82
N GLU A 123 23.20 15.67 2.72
CA GLU A 123 23.68 15.96 4.08
C GLU A 123 23.95 14.66 4.86
N CYS A 124 23.17 13.62 4.59
CA CYS A 124 23.38 12.30 5.19
C CYS A 124 24.62 11.58 4.71
N ARG A 125 24.99 11.73 3.45
CA ARG A 125 26.24 11.20 2.93
C ARG A 125 27.43 11.97 3.50
N GLU A 126 27.36 13.29 3.53
CA GLU A 126 28.42 14.17 4.05
C GLU A 126 28.70 13.93 5.54
N SER A 127 27.65 13.70 6.34
CA SER A 127 27.77 13.41 7.78
C SER A 127 28.07 11.94 8.12
N GLY A 128 28.32 11.08 7.12
CA GLY A 128 28.53 9.65 7.35
C GLY A 128 27.32 8.94 7.99
N GLY A 129 26.10 9.44 7.75
CA GLY A 129 24.85 8.90 8.32
C GLY A 129 24.55 9.30 9.77
N THR A 130 25.32 10.25 10.33
CA THR A 130 25.17 10.71 11.72
C THR A 130 24.41 12.04 11.85
N GLY A 131 24.14 12.72 10.73
CA GLY A 131 23.41 13.98 10.72
C GLY A 131 21.98 13.85 11.28
N LYS A 132 21.47 14.94 11.85
CA LYS A 132 20.11 14.98 12.45
C LYS A 132 19.01 14.68 11.44
N LYS A 133 19.25 14.88 10.15
CA LYS A 133 18.31 14.60 9.05
C LYS A 133 18.38 13.16 8.51
N CYS A 134 19.19 12.30 9.13
CA CYS A 134 19.55 10.99 8.58
C CYS A 134 19.02 9.83 9.39
N SER A 135 18.50 10.15 10.56
CA SER A 135 18.23 9.18 11.59
C SER A 135 17.28 9.74 12.62
N TYR A 136 16.39 8.88 13.08
CA TYR A 136 15.53 9.17 14.21
C TYR A 136 16.37 9.43 15.47
N PRO A 137 16.07 10.52 16.22
CA PRO A 137 16.63 10.72 17.55
C PRO A 137 16.29 9.51 18.44
N GLY A 138 17.30 8.94 19.12
CA GLY A 138 17.10 7.82 20.03
C GLY A 138 17.00 6.43 19.38
N ARG A 139 17.40 6.26 18.12
CA ARG A 139 17.49 4.93 17.48
C ARG A 139 18.45 3.99 18.24
N ASP A 140 18.06 2.73 18.42
CA ASP A 140 18.95 1.68 18.96
C ASP A 140 19.93 1.15 17.91
N ASN A 141 19.46 1.01 16.66
CA ASN A 141 20.29 0.54 15.55
C ASN A 141 20.91 1.72 14.80
N MET A 142 22.23 1.91 14.91
CA MET A 142 22.96 2.99 14.21
C MET A 142 22.87 2.89 12.68
N ASN A 143 22.60 1.69 12.15
CA ASN A 143 22.38 1.45 10.72
C ASN A 143 20.94 1.74 10.26
N CYS A 144 20.03 2.12 11.17
CA CYS A 144 18.73 2.62 10.78
C CYS A 144 18.93 3.95 10.05
N LYS A 145 18.72 3.91 8.73
CA LYS A 145 18.97 5.02 7.82
C LYS A 145 17.66 5.62 7.35
N VAL A 146 17.76 6.94 7.20
CA VAL A 146 16.85 7.90 6.59
C VAL A 146 15.68 8.34 7.45
N PHE A 147 15.64 9.65 7.63
CA PHE A 147 14.49 10.43 8.07
C PHE A 147 13.90 11.08 6.81
N GLY A 148 12.61 10.87 6.57
CA GLY A 148 11.87 11.35 5.39
C GLY A 148 11.56 10.26 4.36
N HIS A 149 10.64 10.57 3.45
CA HIS A 149 10.07 9.61 2.51
C HIS A 149 10.74 9.65 1.12
N PHE A 150 10.65 8.55 0.38
CA PHE A 150 11.10 8.39 -1.01
C PHE A 150 9.96 7.85 -1.88
N TYR A 151 8.77 8.40 -1.71
CA TYR A 151 7.58 7.90 -2.37
C TYR A 151 7.50 8.32 -3.85
N ASP A 152 8.47 9.10 -4.34
CA ASP A 152 8.49 9.53 -5.74
C ASP A 152 8.55 8.38 -6.74
N SER A 153 9.32 7.31 -6.46
CA SER A 153 9.41 6.17 -7.36
C SER A 153 8.08 5.45 -7.52
N ILE A 154 7.40 5.13 -6.41
CA ILE A 154 6.11 4.45 -6.45
C ILE A 154 5.05 5.36 -7.08
N TYR A 155 5.03 6.65 -6.73
CA TYR A 155 4.07 7.59 -7.32
C TYR A 155 4.31 7.82 -8.79
N GLN A 156 5.54 8.05 -9.23
CA GLN A 156 5.84 8.21 -10.65
C GLN A 156 5.44 6.96 -11.44
N ARG A 157 5.74 5.76 -10.92
CA ARG A 157 5.41 4.50 -11.59
C ARG A 157 3.90 4.32 -11.78
N TRP A 158 3.11 4.57 -10.75
CA TRP A 158 1.69 4.21 -10.74
C TRP A 158 0.75 5.34 -11.12
N LEU A 159 1.08 6.58 -10.76
CA LEU A 159 0.29 7.77 -11.08
C LEU A 159 0.78 8.48 -12.36
N GLY A 160 2.03 8.27 -12.78
CA GLY A 160 2.61 8.88 -13.99
C GLY A 160 1.77 8.71 -15.25
N PRO A 161 1.22 7.53 -15.56
CA PRO A 161 0.32 7.35 -16.70
C PRO A 161 -0.97 8.18 -16.63
N MET A 162 -1.43 8.55 -15.43
CA MET A 162 -2.62 9.39 -15.23
C MET A 162 -2.28 10.88 -15.11
N SER A 163 -0.99 11.24 -15.17
CA SER A 163 -0.50 12.61 -15.05
C SER A 163 -0.55 13.39 -16.37
N THR A 164 -1.04 12.81 -17.47
CA THR A 164 -1.07 13.47 -18.78
C THR A 164 -2.33 14.34 -18.95
N ASP A 165 -2.29 15.30 -19.88
CA ASP A 165 -3.42 16.21 -20.13
C ASP A 165 -4.60 15.54 -20.84
N ASP A 166 -4.37 14.39 -21.45
CA ASP A 166 -5.35 13.60 -22.19
C ASP A 166 -5.86 12.39 -21.40
N ALA A 167 -5.45 12.22 -20.14
CA ALA A 167 -6.01 11.20 -19.27
C ALA A 167 -7.54 11.38 -19.14
N ASP A 168 -8.25 10.25 -19.14
CA ASP A 168 -9.68 10.23 -18.83
C ASP A 168 -9.93 10.88 -17.47
N PRO A 169 -11.02 11.64 -17.27
CA PRO A 169 -11.38 12.15 -15.94
C PRO A 169 -11.59 11.00 -14.94
N TYR A 170 -11.11 11.19 -13.71
CA TYR A 170 -11.28 10.24 -12.60
C TYR A 170 -11.34 10.98 -11.26
N GLN A 171 -11.82 10.33 -10.21
CA GLN A 171 -11.71 10.83 -8.84
C GLN A 171 -10.45 10.30 -8.16
N PHE A 172 -9.84 11.19 -7.38
CA PHE A 172 -8.70 10.93 -6.51
C PHE A 172 -9.10 11.32 -5.07
N LEU A 173 -8.70 10.51 -4.09
CA LEU A 173 -8.93 10.79 -2.68
C LEU A 173 -7.63 10.65 -1.87
N GLU A 174 -7.29 11.67 -1.09
CA GLU A 174 -6.24 11.60 -0.06
C GLU A 174 -6.87 11.68 1.33
N ILE A 175 -6.64 10.67 2.17
CA ILE A 175 -6.99 10.68 3.59
C ILE A 175 -5.76 11.23 4.34
N GLY A 176 -5.91 12.35 5.04
CA GLY A 176 -4.80 13.09 5.63
C GLY A 176 -4.43 14.31 4.80
N PHE A 177 -5.10 15.44 5.03
CA PHE A 177 -4.77 16.70 4.35
C PHE A 177 -3.60 17.42 5.04
N TYR A 178 -3.54 17.33 6.37
CA TYR A 178 -2.65 18.07 7.26
C TYR A 178 -2.57 19.57 6.92
N ASN A 179 -1.51 20.03 6.25
CA ASN A 179 -1.31 21.42 5.83
C ASN A 179 -1.46 21.61 4.29
N GLY A 180 -1.91 20.58 3.58
CA GLY A 180 -2.21 20.58 2.15
C GLY A 180 -1.02 20.39 1.21
N LYS A 181 0.18 20.11 1.71
CA LYS A 181 1.39 20.02 0.88
C LYS A 181 1.42 18.81 -0.06
N GLY A 182 0.98 17.64 0.43
CA GLY A 182 0.76 16.44 -0.39
C GLY A 182 -0.32 16.69 -1.43
N PHE A 183 -1.50 17.14 -0.98
CA PHE A 183 -2.62 17.53 -1.84
C PHE A 183 -2.25 18.53 -2.95
N GLU A 184 -1.43 19.54 -2.65
CA GLU A 184 -0.93 20.52 -3.64
C GLU A 184 -0.08 19.83 -4.71
N ALA A 185 0.80 18.89 -4.31
CA ALA A 185 1.60 18.11 -5.26
C ALA A 185 0.71 17.27 -6.19
N TYR A 186 -0.29 16.59 -5.64
CA TYR A 186 -1.23 15.78 -6.44
C TYR A 186 -2.09 16.63 -7.37
N THR A 187 -2.55 17.81 -6.93
CA THR A 187 -3.35 18.73 -7.74
C THR A 187 -2.60 19.16 -9.00
N GLU A 188 -1.29 19.43 -8.88
CA GLU A 188 -0.45 19.79 -10.03
C GLU A 188 -0.06 18.58 -10.88
N PHE A 189 0.10 17.41 -10.26
CA PHE A 189 0.49 16.18 -10.94
C PHE A 189 -0.64 15.53 -11.73
N LEU A 190 -1.88 15.65 -11.28
CA LEU A 190 -3.04 14.95 -11.82
C LEU A 190 -4.08 15.95 -12.36
N PRO A 191 -3.82 16.61 -13.50
CA PRO A 191 -4.62 17.74 -13.99
C PRO A 191 -6.07 17.36 -14.38
N ARG A 192 -6.31 16.08 -14.65
CA ARG A 192 -7.61 15.53 -15.05
C ARG A 192 -8.37 14.90 -13.89
N ALA A 193 -7.72 14.78 -12.73
CA ALA A 193 -8.36 14.24 -11.54
C ALA A 193 -9.33 15.26 -10.94
N GLU A 194 -10.40 14.72 -10.40
CA GLU A 194 -11.23 15.37 -9.42
C GLU A 194 -10.71 15.00 -8.03
N LEU A 195 -9.95 15.90 -7.40
CA LEU A 195 -9.29 15.63 -6.13
C LEU A 195 -10.20 15.93 -4.93
N HIS A 196 -10.27 14.97 -4.02
CA HIS A 196 -10.87 15.09 -2.70
C HIS A 196 -9.84 14.80 -1.61
N SER A 197 -10.05 15.36 -0.43
CA SER A 197 -9.27 15.03 0.75
C SER A 197 -10.13 14.95 2.01
N MET A 198 -9.70 14.16 2.99
CA MET A 198 -10.32 14.00 4.30
C MET A 198 -9.35 14.42 5.40
N GLU A 199 -9.85 15.13 6.42
CA GLU A 199 -9.00 15.64 7.49
C GLU A 199 -9.75 15.79 8.81
N ILE A 200 -9.18 15.24 9.88
CA ILE A 200 -9.77 15.33 11.22
C ILE A 200 -9.43 16.65 11.91
N SER A 201 -8.25 17.23 11.63
CA SER A 201 -7.80 18.49 12.24
C SER A 201 -8.67 19.68 11.86
N CYS A 202 -9.45 19.60 10.78
CA CYS A 202 -10.37 20.66 10.42
C CYS A 202 -11.73 20.62 11.14
N LEU A 203 -11.90 19.69 12.08
CA LEU A 203 -12.93 19.77 13.12
C LEU A 203 -12.50 20.74 14.24
N PRO A 204 -13.46 21.23 15.06
CA PRO A 204 -13.11 21.93 16.30
C PRO A 204 -12.19 21.10 17.18
N SER A 205 -11.17 21.73 17.74
CA SER A 205 -10.19 21.04 18.59
C SER A 205 -10.85 20.39 19.80
N GLY A 206 -10.34 19.22 20.20
CA GLY A 206 -10.82 18.52 21.39
C GLY A 206 -10.10 17.18 21.59
N PRO A 207 -10.50 16.41 22.60
CA PRO A 207 -9.81 15.18 22.95
C PRO A 207 -10.10 14.05 21.94
N ARG A 208 -9.10 13.20 21.69
CA ARG A 208 -9.18 12.11 20.69
C ARG A 208 -10.31 11.11 20.96
N ASN A 209 -10.62 10.85 22.23
CA ASN A 209 -11.71 9.95 22.62
C ASN A 209 -13.10 10.47 22.24
N GLU A 210 -13.23 11.75 21.86
CA GLU A 210 -14.44 12.34 21.29
C GLU A 210 -14.42 12.38 19.74
N GLY A 211 -13.43 11.74 19.10
CA GLY A 211 -13.23 11.83 17.65
C GLY A 211 -12.74 13.21 17.19
N LYS A 212 -12.09 13.97 18.09
CA LYS A 212 -11.56 15.31 17.83
C LYS A 212 -10.03 15.34 17.81
N TRP A 213 -9.49 16.38 17.19
CA TRP A 213 -8.04 16.58 17.07
C TRP A 213 -7.54 17.62 18.08
N PRO A 214 -6.65 17.28 19.03
CA PRO A 214 -6.31 18.18 20.14
C PRO A 214 -5.31 19.29 19.76
N TRP A 215 -4.65 19.20 18.61
CA TRP A 215 -3.52 20.08 18.28
C TRP A 215 -3.87 21.28 17.37
N GLY A 216 -5.18 21.56 17.22
CA GLY A 216 -5.69 22.68 16.43
C GLY A 216 -5.86 22.35 14.94
N ASN A 217 -6.36 23.34 14.18
CA ASN A 217 -6.71 23.18 12.78
C ASN A 217 -5.50 23.40 11.87
N PHE A 218 -4.80 22.32 11.52
CA PHE A 218 -3.65 22.39 10.62
C PHE A 218 -4.06 22.68 9.17
N ALA A 219 -5.23 22.18 8.76
CA ALA A 219 -5.75 22.37 7.41
C ALA A 219 -6.03 23.84 7.07
N GLU A 220 -6.51 24.61 8.05
CA GLU A 220 -6.81 26.03 7.91
C GLU A 220 -5.59 26.89 7.55
N LYS A 221 -4.37 26.39 7.79
CA LYS A 221 -3.14 27.05 7.37
C LYS A 221 -2.94 27.04 5.85
N HIS A 222 -3.65 26.18 5.12
CA HIS A 222 -3.50 26.08 3.68
C HIS A 222 -4.28 27.19 2.94
N LYS A 223 -3.66 27.83 1.95
CA LYS A 223 -4.26 28.93 1.16
C LYS A 223 -5.57 28.56 0.44
N TRP A 224 -5.80 27.27 0.17
CA TRP A 224 -7.04 26.79 -0.47
C TRP A 224 -8.08 26.26 0.50
N TYR A 225 -7.83 26.27 1.82
CA TYR A 225 -8.70 25.63 2.81
C TYR A 225 -10.19 25.98 2.62
N GLN A 226 -10.53 27.27 2.63
CA GLN A 226 -11.92 27.70 2.48
C GLN A 226 -12.49 27.33 1.10
N SER A 227 -11.73 27.55 0.01
CA SER A 227 -12.19 27.19 -1.32
C SER A 227 -12.42 25.69 -1.49
N LEU A 228 -11.62 24.84 -0.85
CA LEU A 228 -11.80 23.38 -0.89
C LEU A 228 -13.04 22.96 -0.10
N ARG A 229 -13.31 23.62 1.04
CA ARG A 229 -14.52 23.40 1.84
C ARG A 229 -15.78 23.79 1.06
N ASP A 230 -15.77 24.98 0.46
CA ASP A 230 -16.91 25.51 -0.32
C ASP A 230 -17.21 24.63 -1.54
N LYS A 231 -16.16 24.11 -2.20
CA LYS A 231 -16.28 23.20 -3.35
C LYS A 231 -16.51 21.74 -2.96
N GLN A 232 -16.64 21.43 -1.67
CA GLN A 232 -16.79 20.06 -1.16
C GLN A 232 -15.65 19.11 -1.63
N ARG A 233 -14.42 19.65 -1.65
CA ARG A 233 -13.17 18.92 -1.95
C ARG A 233 -12.35 18.61 -0.70
N LEU A 234 -12.56 19.33 0.41
CA LEU A 234 -12.00 19.00 1.71
C LEU A 234 -13.11 18.63 2.69
N HIS A 235 -13.10 17.38 3.16
CA HIS A 235 -14.11 16.81 4.03
C HIS A 235 -13.59 16.71 5.46
N CYS A 236 -14.23 17.42 6.40
CA CYS A 236 -13.79 17.41 7.80
C CYS A 236 -14.49 16.31 8.58
N GLY A 237 -13.71 15.37 9.10
CA GLY A 237 -14.24 14.25 9.87
C GLY A 237 -13.20 13.18 10.15
N ASP A 238 -13.62 12.18 10.90
CA ASP A 238 -12.80 11.03 11.28
C ASP A 238 -12.89 9.96 10.18
N ALA A 239 -11.80 9.79 9.43
CA ALA A 239 -11.70 8.81 8.36
C ALA A 239 -11.64 7.35 8.85
N SER A 240 -11.65 7.09 10.16
CA SER A 240 -11.87 5.75 10.72
C SER A 240 -13.36 5.41 10.92
N SER A 241 -14.24 6.42 10.82
CA SER A 241 -15.68 6.25 11.06
C SER A 241 -16.42 5.84 9.79
N PHE A 242 -16.98 4.63 9.77
CA PHE A 242 -17.83 4.14 8.67
C PHE A 242 -18.92 5.15 8.30
N LYS A 243 -19.62 5.71 9.31
CA LYS A 243 -20.69 6.68 9.10
C LYS A 243 -20.20 7.94 8.37
N PHE A 244 -19.01 8.45 8.72
CA PHE A 244 -18.42 9.58 8.04
C PHE A 244 -18.04 9.22 6.60
N LEU A 245 -17.27 8.14 6.42
CA LEU A 245 -16.83 7.68 5.08
C LEU A 245 -18.02 7.44 4.15
N SER A 246 -19.03 6.72 4.63
CA SER A 246 -20.28 6.43 3.91
C SER A 246 -21.04 7.70 3.56
N SER A 247 -21.15 8.66 4.49
CA SER A 247 -21.79 9.94 4.22
C SER A 247 -21.07 10.74 3.13
N ILE A 248 -19.74 10.82 3.17
CA ILE A 248 -18.96 11.54 2.15
C ILE A 248 -19.07 10.84 0.79
N TRP A 249 -18.91 9.51 0.77
CA TRP A 249 -19.07 8.73 -0.45
C TRP A 249 -20.44 8.97 -1.09
N THR A 250 -21.52 8.75 -0.34
CA THR A 250 -22.89 8.79 -0.88
C THR A 250 -23.41 10.19 -1.19
N THR A 251 -22.92 11.23 -0.50
CA THR A 251 -23.48 12.60 -0.65
C THR A 251 -22.57 13.58 -1.38
N LYS A 252 -21.27 13.27 -1.56
CA LYS A 252 -20.28 14.21 -2.14
C LYS A 252 -19.54 13.63 -3.32
N MET A 253 -19.06 12.39 -3.20
CA MET A 253 -18.20 11.78 -4.22
C MET A 253 -19.01 11.01 -5.26
N ARG A 254 -19.93 10.15 -4.84
CA ARG A 254 -20.82 9.38 -5.71
C ARG A 254 -22.02 10.23 -6.13
N ARG A 255 -21.91 10.89 -7.27
CA ARG A 255 -22.99 11.65 -7.90
C ARG A 255 -23.11 11.26 -9.38
N PRO A 256 -24.28 11.47 -10.03
CA PRO A 256 -24.51 10.99 -11.39
C PRO A 256 -23.50 11.49 -12.44
N ASP A 257 -22.92 12.67 -12.23
CA ASP A 257 -21.93 13.33 -13.08
C ASP A 257 -20.48 13.13 -12.61
N ALA A 258 -20.25 12.39 -11.51
CA ALA A 258 -18.90 12.17 -11.02
C ALA A 258 -18.13 11.22 -11.94
N PRO A 259 -16.85 11.51 -12.20
CA PRO A 259 -15.97 10.53 -12.81
C PRO A 259 -15.69 9.38 -11.80
N PRO A 260 -15.23 8.20 -12.27
CA PRO A 260 -15.06 7.04 -11.40
C PRO A 260 -13.89 7.23 -10.42
N LEU A 261 -14.02 6.70 -9.20
CA LEU A 261 -12.93 6.63 -8.22
C LEU A 261 -11.84 5.66 -8.68
N LYS A 262 -10.65 6.18 -9.01
CA LYS A 262 -9.49 5.40 -9.45
C LYS A 262 -8.39 5.31 -8.41
N VAL A 263 -8.21 6.34 -7.60
CA VAL A 263 -7.05 6.43 -6.69
C VAL A 263 -7.50 6.84 -5.31
N VAL A 264 -7.05 6.10 -4.31
CA VAL A 264 -7.16 6.45 -2.89
C VAL A 264 -5.76 6.39 -2.28
N ILE A 265 -5.39 7.37 -1.47
CA ILE A 265 -4.15 7.38 -0.70
C ILE A 265 -4.51 7.59 0.76
N ASP A 266 -4.13 6.66 1.63
CA ASP A 266 -4.22 6.79 3.07
C ASP A 266 -2.87 7.24 3.64
N ASP A 267 -2.83 8.52 3.99
CA ASP A 267 -1.75 9.22 4.69
C ASP A 267 -2.32 9.86 5.98
N GLY A 268 -3.26 9.16 6.62
CA GLY A 268 -4.09 9.68 7.70
C GLY A 268 -3.41 9.65 9.07
N SER A 269 -3.98 8.89 10.02
CA SER A 269 -3.51 8.89 11.41
C SER A 269 -2.31 7.97 11.66
N HIS A 270 -1.99 7.13 10.67
CA HIS A 270 -1.02 6.04 10.75
C HIS A 270 -1.30 5.04 11.89
N GLU A 271 -2.56 4.87 12.29
CA GLU A 271 -2.98 3.85 13.24
C GLU A 271 -3.43 2.62 12.46
N ALA A 272 -2.87 1.44 12.78
CA ALA A 272 -3.15 0.22 12.04
C ALA A 272 -4.66 -0.10 11.89
N PRO A 273 -5.51 0.07 12.93
CA PRO A 273 -6.95 -0.11 12.75
C PRO A 273 -7.58 0.82 11.72
N HIS A 274 -7.10 2.06 11.62
CA HIS A 274 -7.62 3.05 10.67
C HIS A 274 -7.14 2.74 9.25
N MET A 275 -5.86 2.37 9.08
CA MET A 275 -5.33 1.92 7.78
C MET A 275 -6.10 0.72 7.24
N VAL A 276 -6.39 -0.28 8.09
CA VAL A 276 -7.21 -1.44 7.69
C VAL A 276 -8.64 -1.02 7.35
N ALA A 277 -9.26 -0.13 8.15
CA ALA A 277 -10.58 0.40 7.83
C ALA A 277 -10.63 1.11 6.48
N SER A 278 -9.59 1.87 6.12
CA SER A 278 -9.46 2.47 4.79
C SER A 278 -9.42 1.43 3.68
N VAL A 279 -8.68 0.34 3.86
CA VAL A 279 -8.65 -0.76 2.87
C VAL A 279 -10.03 -1.39 2.70
N PHE A 280 -10.69 -1.79 3.80
CA PHE A 280 -12.01 -2.44 3.74
C PHE A 280 -13.10 -1.54 3.20
N PHE A 281 -13.08 -0.25 3.52
CA PHE A 281 -14.07 0.68 3.02
C PHE A 281 -13.81 1.08 1.56
N TRP A 282 -12.61 1.57 1.24
CA TRP A 282 -12.37 2.20 -0.05
C TRP A 282 -12.03 1.21 -1.15
N PHE A 283 -11.30 0.13 -0.87
CA PHE A 283 -10.78 -0.74 -1.92
C PHE A 283 -11.86 -1.35 -2.82
N PRO A 284 -12.98 -1.90 -2.30
CA PRO A 284 -14.07 -2.41 -3.15
C PRO A 284 -14.71 -1.35 -4.05
N ARG A 285 -14.70 -0.07 -3.62
CA ARG A 285 -15.32 1.07 -4.31
C ARG A 285 -14.46 1.65 -5.43
N ILE A 286 -13.20 1.25 -5.52
CA ILE A 286 -12.30 1.68 -6.60
C ILE A 286 -12.63 0.89 -7.87
N THR A 287 -12.73 1.62 -8.99
CA THR A 287 -13.00 1.07 -10.32
C THR A 287 -11.89 0.12 -10.78
N PRO A 288 -12.18 -0.81 -11.72
CA PRO A 288 -11.16 -1.61 -12.39
C PRO A 288 -9.89 -0.85 -12.79
N GLY A 289 -8.73 -1.45 -12.52
CA GLY A 289 -7.41 -0.88 -12.81
C GLY A 289 -6.98 0.27 -11.90
N GLY A 290 -7.82 0.74 -10.98
CA GLY A 290 -7.45 1.68 -9.94
C GLY A 290 -6.62 1.05 -8.82
N PHE A 291 -6.26 1.85 -7.82
CA PHE A 291 -5.47 1.38 -6.68
C PHE A 291 -5.65 2.22 -5.42
N LEU A 292 -5.34 1.61 -4.29
CA LEU A 292 -5.28 2.22 -2.97
C LEU A 292 -3.83 2.20 -2.48
N VAL A 293 -3.32 3.32 -1.99
CA VAL A 293 -1.98 3.43 -1.38
C VAL A 293 -2.16 3.64 0.13
N VAL A 294 -1.33 2.98 0.95
CA VAL A 294 -1.21 3.23 2.38
C VAL A 294 0.23 3.67 2.66
N GLU A 295 0.39 4.91 3.12
CA GLU A 295 1.66 5.51 3.49
C GLU A 295 2.03 5.22 4.97
N ASP A 296 3.28 5.46 5.30
CA ASP A 296 3.83 5.46 6.67
C ASP A 296 3.59 4.18 7.47
N ILE A 297 3.68 3.03 6.78
CA ILE A 297 3.61 1.70 7.39
C ILE A 297 4.92 1.32 8.11
N GLU A 298 5.64 2.30 8.66
CA GLU A 298 6.98 2.14 9.20
C GLU A 298 7.01 1.35 10.53
N HIS A 299 8.07 0.55 10.71
CA HIS A 299 8.18 -0.34 11.86
C HIS A 299 8.43 0.39 13.20
N GLN A 300 8.86 1.66 13.15
CA GLN A 300 9.13 2.48 14.34
C GLN A 300 7.86 3.09 14.92
N ASN A 301 6.86 3.31 14.07
CA ASN A 301 5.56 3.75 14.52
C ASN A 301 4.81 2.55 15.11
N SER A 302 4.79 2.47 16.45
CA SER A 302 4.11 1.39 17.16
C SER A 302 2.61 1.31 16.83
N ALA A 303 1.99 2.41 16.40
CA ALA A 303 0.60 2.45 15.98
C ALA A 303 0.40 1.80 14.59
N ALA A 304 1.32 2.02 13.65
CA ALA A 304 1.27 1.43 12.30
C ALA A 304 1.78 -0.01 12.25
N ARG A 305 2.64 -0.41 13.21
CA ARG A 305 3.37 -1.69 13.19
C ARG A 305 2.48 -2.91 12.92
N LYS A 306 1.29 -2.99 13.53
CA LYS A 306 0.39 -4.14 13.31
C LYS A 306 -0.13 -4.23 11.87
N PHE A 307 -0.24 -3.11 11.16
CA PHE A 307 -0.58 -3.14 9.73
C PHE A 307 0.51 -3.88 8.95
N LEU A 308 1.78 -3.52 9.21
CA LEU A 308 2.93 -4.13 8.56
C LEU A 308 3.14 -5.61 8.96
N THR A 309 3.04 -5.94 10.26
CA THR A 309 3.42 -7.27 10.75
C THR A 309 2.26 -8.27 10.75
N GLU A 310 1.02 -7.80 10.84
CA GLU A 310 -0.16 -8.67 10.95
C GLU A 310 -1.01 -8.62 9.68
N PHE A 311 -1.43 -7.44 9.23
CA PHE A 311 -2.38 -7.32 8.11
C PHE A 311 -1.73 -7.60 6.75
N LEU A 312 -0.61 -6.93 6.45
CA LEU A 312 0.04 -7.01 5.14
C LEU A 312 0.44 -8.44 4.72
N PRO A 313 1.02 -9.29 5.60
CA PRO A 313 1.34 -10.67 5.22
C PRO A 313 0.09 -11.51 4.93
N GLN A 314 -1.02 -11.25 5.62
CA GLN A 314 -2.28 -11.96 5.40
C GLN A 314 -2.90 -11.62 4.05
N ILE A 315 -2.94 -10.34 3.68
CA ILE A 315 -3.49 -9.92 2.38
C ILE A 315 -2.58 -10.32 1.21
N GLN A 316 -1.26 -10.31 1.40
CA GLN A 316 -0.31 -10.86 0.42
C GLN A 316 -0.51 -12.37 0.22
N ARG A 317 -0.79 -13.13 1.29
CA ARG A 317 -1.16 -14.54 1.16
C ARG A 317 -2.44 -14.71 0.35
N ASP A 318 -3.46 -13.90 0.61
CA ASP A 318 -4.73 -13.97 -0.12
C ASP A 318 -4.54 -13.68 -1.62
N VAL A 319 -3.64 -12.76 -2.02
CA VAL A 319 -3.31 -12.54 -3.45
C VAL A 319 -2.83 -13.81 -4.15
N HIS A 320 -2.15 -14.70 -3.42
CA HIS A 320 -1.62 -15.96 -3.94
C HIS A 320 -2.56 -17.15 -3.70
N TYR A 321 -3.78 -16.91 -3.20
CA TYR A 321 -4.74 -17.97 -2.95
C TYR A 321 -5.30 -18.52 -4.27
N CYS A 322 -4.87 -19.72 -4.64
CA CYS A 322 -5.32 -20.39 -5.86
C CYS A 322 -6.56 -21.28 -5.67
N GLY A 323 -6.92 -21.59 -4.41
CA GLY A 323 -7.84 -22.69 -4.09
C GLY A 323 -7.34 -24.06 -4.59
N GLY A 324 -8.10 -25.13 -4.33
CA GLY A 324 -7.88 -26.45 -4.92
C GLY A 324 -7.87 -27.62 -3.93
N GLU A 325 -8.06 -28.84 -4.46
CA GLU A 325 -7.93 -30.08 -3.69
C GLU A 325 -6.51 -30.19 -3.12
N GLY A 326 -6.38 -30.34 -1.79
CA GLY A 326 -5.10 -30.34 -1.08
C GLY A 326 -4.75 -29.04 -0.37
N SER A 327 -5.55 -27.98 -0.52
CA SER A 327 -5.45 -26.75 0.30
C SER A 327 -6.12 -26.91 1.68
N GLU A 328 -6.08 -28.11 2.26
CA GLU A 328 -6.71 -28.39 3.56
C GLU A 328 -6.04 -27.50 4.64
N GLY A 329 -6.79 -26.50 5.10
CA GLY A 329 -6.32 -25.51 6.08
C GLY A 329 -5.84 -24.17 5.50
N ASP A 330 -5.78 -24.02 4.18
CA ASP A 330 -5.58 -22.73 3.54
C ASP A 330 -6.94 -22.11 3.21
N SER A 331 -7.36 -21.16 4.03
CA SER A 331 -8.58 -20.38 3.83
C SER A 331 -8.21 -18.92 3.66
N LEU A 332 -8.94 -18.24 2.76
CA LEU A 332 -8.87 -16.79 2.61
C LEU A 332 -8.99 -16.11 3.96
N ARG A 333 -8.12 -15.12 4.19
CA ARG A 333 -8.11 -14.32 5.43
C ARG A 333 -9.12 -13.19 5.35
N PHE A 334 -9.25 -12.62 4.15
CA PHE A 334 -10.12 -11.50 3.80
C PHE A 334 -10.90 -11.82 2.52
N PRO A 335 -11.87 -12.77 2.57
CA PRO A 335 -12.67 -13.13 1.41
C PRO A 335 -13.39 -11.93 0.76
N GLU A 336 -13.71 -10.90 1.55
CA GLU A 336 -14.33 -9.64 1.12
C GLU A 336 -13.41 -8.83 0.19
N LEU A 337 -12.09 -8.93 0.35
CA LEU A 337 -11.11 -8.19 -0.44
C LEU A 337 -10.51 -9.02 -1.57
N HIS A 338 -10.33 -10.33 -1.36
CA HIS A 338 -9.65 -11.24 -2.27
C HIS A 338 -10.14 -11.10 -3.72
N SER A 339 -11.46 -11.08 -3.91
CA SER A 339 -12.06 -11.05 -5.24
C SER A 339 -11.87 -9.73 -6.01
N PHE A 340 -11.30 -8.71 -5.37
CA PHE A 340 -10.97 -7.40 -5.94
C PHE A 340 -9.47 -7.19 -6.15
N LEU A 341 -8.63 -8.01 -5.52
CA LEU A 341 -7.18 -7.87 -5.51
C LEU A 341 -6.56 -8.40 -6.80
N LYS A 342 -5.66 -7.60 -7.39
CA LYS A 342 -4.77 -8.02 -8.47
C LYS A 342 -3.33 -8.20 -7.99
N GLY A 343 -2.91 -7.37 -7.05
CA GLY A 343 -1.55 -7.40 -6.52
C GLY A 343 -1.34 -6.40 -5.40
N VAL A 344 -0.23 -6.58 -4.69
CA VAL A 344 0.26 -5.70 -3.62
C VAL A 344 1.71 -5.37 -3.92
N HIS A 345 2.03 -4.07 -3.96
CA HIS A 345 3.34 -3.56 -4.31
C HIS A 345 3.83 -2.66 -3.19
N CYS A 346 4.95 -3.01 -2.55
CA CYS A 346 5.46 -2.25 -1.43
C CYS A 346 6.86 -1.70 -1.73
N GLU A 347 7.08 -0.46 -1.33
CA GLU A 347 8.38 0.17 -1.23
C GLU A 347 8.62 0.55 0.24
N MET A 348 9.73 1.23 0.55
CA MET A 348 10.05 1.56 1.93
C MET A 348 8.95 2.44 2.54
N ASN A 349 8.25 1.93 3.56
CA ASN A 349 7.16 2.58 4.31
C ASN A 349 5.88 2.90 3.52
N VAL A 350 5.69 2.33 2.33
CA VAL A 350 4.46 2.54 1.54
C VAL A 350 4.06 1.26 0.81
N CYS A 351 2.77 0.95 0.79
CA CYS A 351 2.22 -0.16 0.00
C CYS A 351 1.05 0.29 -0.86
N LEU A 352 0.98 -0.25 -2.07
CA LEU A 352 -0.10 -0.07 -3.03
C LEU A 352 -0.85 -1.39 -3.21
N PHE A 353 -2.17 -1.33 -3.13
CA PHE A 353 -3.12 -2.40 -3.41
C PHE A 353 -3.75 -2.13 -4.78
N GLN A 354 -3.55 -3.04 -5.73
CA GLN A 354 -4.01 -2.89 -7.11
C GLN A 354 -5.35 -3.60 -7.33
N ARG A 355 -6.32 -2.90 -7.95
CA ARG A 355 -7.61 -3.49 -8.34
C ARG A 355 -7.48 -4.36 -9.58
N ASN A 356 -8.21 -5.48 -9.58
CA ASN A 356 -8.43 -6.31 -10.77
C ASN A 356 -9.53 -5.73 -11.67
N ASP A 357 -9.98 -6.52 -12.65
CA ASP A 357 -10.95 -6.09 -13.65
C ASP A 357 -12.42 -6.23 -13.19
N ARG A 358 -12.66 -6.69 -11.95
CA ARG A 358 -14.01 -6.77 -11.37
C ARG A 358 -14.55 -5.37 -11.11
N ALA A 359 -15.80 -5.14 -11.53
CA ALA A 359 -16.51 -3.88 -11.30
C ALA A 359 -16.44 -3.43 -9.83
N ALA A 360 -16.44 -2.12 -9.61
CA ALA A 360 -16.52 -1.57 -8.26
C ALA A 360 -17.82 -2.01 -7.57
N GLU A 361 -17.74 -2.25 -6.28
CA GLU A 361 -18.86 -2.60 -5.43
C GLU A 361 -18.97 -1.62 -4.27
N GLU A 362 -20.18 -1.52 -3.73
CA GLU A 362 -20.48 -0.68 -2.58
C GLU A 362 -21.03 -1.56 -1.44
N PRO A 363 -20.16 -2.31 -0.75
CA PRO A 363 -20.59 -3.09 0.40
C PRO A 363 -21.28 -2.19 1.43
N ASP A 364 -22.25 -2.74 2.14
CA ASP A 364 -22.89 -2.06 3.26
C ASP A 364 -21.92 -1.93 4.46
N GLU A 365 -22.47 -1.59 5.64
CA GLU A 365 -21.67 -1.46 6.86
C GLU A 365 -21.00 -2.77 7.27
N GLU A 366 -21.71 -3.89 7.16
CA GLU A 366 -21.17 -5.21 7.52
C GLU A 366 -20.08 -5.64 6.53
N GLY A 367 -20.31 -5.50 5.23
CA GLY A 367 -19.32 -5.84 4.21
C GLY A 367 -18.12 -4.89 4.15
N SER A 368 -18.21 -3.70 4.77
CA SER A 368 -17.09 -2.76 4.91
C SER A 368 -16.45 -2.80 6.31
N ALA A 369 -16.98 -3.61 7.24
CA ALA A 369 -16.47 -3.68 8.60
C ALA A 369 -15.11 -4.38 8.64
N VAL A 370 -14.21 -3.89 9.48
CA VAL A 370 -12.92 -4.54 9.71
C VAL A 370 -13.15 -5.85 10.49
N PRO A 371 -12.75 -7.02 9.95
CA PRO A 371 -12.88 -8.27 10.68
C PRO A 371 -12.07 -8.23 11.99
N PRO A 372 -12.57 -8.78 13.11
CA PRO A 372 -11.88 -8.72 14.40
C PRO A 372 -10.45 -9.30 14.40
N HIS A 373 -10.15 -10.17 13.44
CA HIS A 373 -8.87 -10.85 13.25
C HIS A 373 -7.90 -10.13 12.31
N ALA A 374 -8.29 -9.02 11.68
CA ALA A 374 -7.47 -8.38 10.64
C ALA A 374 -6.09 -7.90 11.12
N LEU A 375 -5.95 -7.64 12.42
CA LEU A 375 -4.70 -7.24 13.08
C LEU A 375 -4.19 -8.27 14.08
N ASP A 376 -4.51 -9.54 13.87
CA ASP A 376 -4.07 -10.67 14.69
C ASP A 376 -3.75 -11.90 13.81
N ALA A 377 -2.52 -11.96 13.25
CA ALA A 377 -2.12 -13.07 12.39
C ALA A 377 -2.02 -14.40 13.16
N SER A 378 -1.98 -14.36 14.51
CA SER A 378 -1.93 -15.57 15.33
C SER A 378 -3.20 -16.43 15.20
N LYS A 379 -4.32 -15.82 14.79
CA LYS A 379 -5.58 -16.52 14.51
C LYS A 379 -5.51 -17.43 13.29
N PHE A 380 -4.44 -17.33 12.51
CA PHE A 380 -4.31 -17.93 11.19
C PHE A 380 -3.03 -18.70 10.97
N VAL A 381 -2.24 -18.89 12.04
CA VAL A 381 -1.13 -19.84 12.00
C VAL A 381 -1.76 -21.21 11.81
N ALA A 382 -1.63 -21.76 10.59
CA ALA A 382 -1.94 -23.15 10.34
C ALA A 382 -1.17 -23.95 11.39
N LYS A 383 -1.83 -24.89 12.07
CA LYS A 383 -1.10 -25.84 12.93
C LYS A 383 -0.15 -26.58 12.00
N ILE A 384 1.13 -26.18 12.02
CA ILE A 384 2.23 -26.87 11.33
C ILE A 384 2.41 -28.23 11.99
#